data_AF-A0A966WAC0-F1
#
_entry.id   AF-A0A966WAC0-F1
#
_cell.length_a   1.000
_cell.length_b   1.000
_cell.length_c   1.000
_cell.angle_alpha   90.00
_cell.angle_beta   90.00
_cell.angle_gamma   90.00
#
_symmetry.space_group_name_H-M   'P 1'
#
loop_
_entity.id
_entity.type
_entity.pdbx_description
1 polymer ?
#
loop_
_entity_poly.entity_id
_entity_poly.type
_entity_poly.pdbx_seq_one_letter_code
_entity_poly.pdbx_strand_id
1 'polypeptide(L)'
;MTIDLSKVGTHRPNRTLVLGCGSVAQATVPILVRDVKLPPASITIVDFVDNRSRVADSLAAGVKYEHGRVTKENLDEFLSARVSQGDLILDLAWNIDCPTILSWCRDHGVRYLNTSVELWDPYYDMHNTPPLERTLYVRHQSIRRMIESWPDNNGPSAVLEHGANPGLVSHFAKRALTEIATSLLKDKKAGDRAKFIEGALADKRYNTLAMLTGTKVIHISERDTQITSQPKRVDEFVNTWSIEGFYEEGVAPAEMGWGTHERYLPHNAHVHDDDGPCNQIALAQPGMETWVRSWVPAGEILGMVIRHGEAYTMSDHLTVW
;
A
#
# COMPACT_ATOMS: atom_id res chain seq x y z
N MET A 1 -4.61 -21.90 -1.86
CA MET A 1 -3.18 -21.62 -2.10
C MET A 1 -2.45 -21.96 -0.81
N THR A 2 -1.70 -23.06 -0.76
CA THR A 2 -0.95 -23.44 0.44
C THR A 2 0.39 -22.70 0.39
N ILE A 3 0.72 -21.92 1.41
CA ILE A 3 2.03 -21.26 1.49
C ILE A 3 3.10 -22.33 1.70
N ASP A 4 4.04 -22.45 0.77
CA ASP A 4 5.18 -23.36 0.90
C ASP A 4 6.19 -22.78 1.91
N LEU A 5 5.98 -23.13 3.18
CA LEU A 5 6.82 -22.68 4.28
C LEU A 5 8.26 -23.24 4.22
N SER A 6 8.54 -24.25 3.38
CA SER A 6 9.92 -24.76 3.20
C SER A 6 10.85 -23.74 2.55
N LYS A 7 10.27 -22.75 1.86
CA LYS A 7 10.98 -21.64 1.22
C LYS A 7 11.00 -20.37 2.07
N VAL A 8 10.29 -20.35 3.20
CA VAL A 8 10.30 -19.23 4.14
C VAL A 8 11.46 -19.47 5.11
N GLY A 9 12.32 -18.46 5.28
CA GLY A 9 13.49 -18.56 6.15
C GLY A 9 13.14 -19.01 7.59
N THR A 10 14.13 -19.54 8.30
CA THR A 10 13.99 -20.04 9.69
C THR A 10 13.69 -18.96 10.73
N HIS A 11 13.86 -17.68 10.37
CA HIS A 11 13.74 -16.54 11.26
C HIS A 11 12.28 -16.10 11.45
N ARG A 12 11.55 -16.81 12.31
CA ARG A 12 10.18 -16.46 12.70
C ARG A 12 10.16 -15.46 13.87
N PRO A 13 9.18 -14.54 13.94
CA PRO A 13 9.04 -13.66 15.09
C PRO A 13 8.63 -14.45 16.33
N ASN A 14 9.11 -14.05 17.51
CA ASN A 14 8.65 -14.62 18.77
C ASN A 14 7.31 -14.00 19.18
N ARG A 15 7.11 -12.73 18.85
CA ARG A 15 5.87 -11.97 19.03
C ARG A 15 5.48 -11.24 17.76
N THR A 16 4.18 -11.20 17.49
CA THR A 16 3.58 -10.38 16.46
C THR A 16 2.58 -9.44 17.11
N LEU A 17 2.84 -8.14 17.05
CA LEU A 17 1.91 -7.10 17.46
C LEU A 17 1.10 -6.65 16.23
N VAL A 18 -0.22 -6.79 16.31
CA VAL A 18 -1.15 -6.28 15.29
C VAL A 18 -1.77 -5.00 15.83
N LEU A 19 -1.46 -3.88 15.20
CA LEU A 19 -2.08 -2.59 15.52
C LEU A 19 -3.34 -2.44 14.68
N GLY A 20 -4.47 -2.19 15.34
CA GLY A 20 -5.78 -2.15 14.70
C GLY A 20 -6.47 -3.52 14.63
N CYS A 21 -7.79 -3.50 14.78
CA CYS A 21 -8.70 -4.63 14.69
C CYS A 21 -9.85 -4.34 13.70
N GLY A 22 -9.55 -3.55 12.65
CA GLY A 22 -10.46 -3.26 11.54
C GLY A 22 -10.71 -4.47 10.62
N SER A 23 -11.34 -4.23 9.47
CA SER A 23 -11.68 -5.29 8.50
C SER A 23 -10.47 -6.09 8.03
N VAL A 24 -9.34 -5.42 7.79
CA VAL A 24 -8.09 -6.06 7.32
C VAL A 24 -7.51 -7.00 8.37
N ALA A 25 -7.46 -6.59 9.63
CA ALA A 25 -6.95 -7.41 10.73
C ALA A 25 -7.81 -8.67 10.95
N GLN A 26 -9.14 -8.52 10.88
CA GLN A 26 -10.09 -9.64 10.99
C GLN A 26 -9.87 -10.71 9.92
N ALA A 27 -9.51 -10.30 8.69
CA ALA A 27 -9.20 -11.22 7.61
C ALA A 27 -7.78 -11.81 7.72
N THR A 28 -6.82 -11.03 8.23
CA THR A 28 -5.39 -11.38 8.21
C THR A 28 -4.97 -12.27 9.37
N VAL A 29 -5.44 -12.02 10.60
CA VAL A 29 -5.05 -12.79 11.78
C VAL A 29 -5.34 -14.29 11.64
N PRO A 30 -6.52 -14.72 11.14
CA PRO A 30 -6.76 -16.14 10.88
C PRO A 30 -5.77 -16.77 9.89
N ILE A 31 -5.30 -16.01 8.90
CA ILE A 31 -4.30 -16.47 7.91
C ILE A 31 -2.92 -16.63 8.56
N LEU A 32 -2.53 -15.73 9.48
CA LEU A 32 -1.27 -15.85 10.23
C LEU A 32 -1.22 -17.15 11.05
N VAL A 33 -2.34 -17.52 11.68
CA VAL A 33 -2.45 -18.77 12.42
C VAL A 33 -2.54 -19.97 11.48
N ARG A 34 -3.48 -19.93 10.52
CA ARG A 34 -3.82 -21.07 9.67
C ARG A 34 -2.75 -21.40 8.64
N ASP A 35 -2.19 -20.41 7.96
CA ASP A 35 -1.37 -20.63 6.76
C ASP A 35 0.11 -20.32 7.03
N VAL A 36 0.40 -19.26 7.78
CA VAL A 36 1.78 -18.93 8.19
C VAL A 36 2.24 -19.78 9.37
N LYS A 37 1.30 -20.36 10.12
CA LYS A 37 1.54 -21.23 11.28
C LYS A 37 2.28 -20.50 12.40
N LEU A 38 1.92 -19.23 12.67
CA LEU A 38 2.35 -18.56 13.89
C LEU A 38 1.58 -19.13 15.09
N PRO A 39 2.23 -19.41 16.23
CA PRO A 39 1.52 -19.81 17.44
C PRO A 39 0.51 -18.72 17.85
N PRO A 40 -0.78 -19.02 18.07
CA PRO A 40 -1.76 -17.99 18.40
C PRO A 40 -1.35 -17.11 19.59
N ALA A 41 -0.78 -17.71 20.64
CA ALA A 41 -0.31 -17.00 21.84
C ALA A 41 0.85 -16.01 21.61
N SER A 42 1.50 -16.07 20.44
CA SER A 42 2.52 -15.09 20.01
C SER A 42 1.92 -13.83 19.39
N ILE A 43 0.64 -13.86 19.03
CA ILE A 43 -0.05 -12.75 18.37
C ILE A 43 -0.82 -11.95 19.42
N THR A 44 -0.64 -10.63 19.42
CA THR A 44 -1.43 -9.70 20.24
C THR A 44 -2.05 -8.64 19.33
N ILE A 45 -3.39 -8.54 19.36
CA ILE A 45 -4.14 -7.48 18.68
C ILE A 45 -4.34 -6.33 19.67
N VAL A 46 -4.09 -5.11 19.22
CA VAL A 46 -4.37 -3.87 19.96
C VAL A 46 -5.35 -3.02 19.17
N ASP A 47 -6.43 -2.57 19.79
CA ASP A 47 -7.30 -1.55 19.23
C ASP A 47 -7.91 -0.68 20.34
N PHE A 48 -8.25 0.57 20.03
CA PHE A 48 -8.85 1.51 20.97
C PHE A 48 -10.39 1.39 21.03
N VAL A 49 -10.98 0.59 20.14
CA VAL A 49 -12.38 0.15 20.16
C VAL A 49 -12.42 -1.32 20.49
N ASP A 50 -13.32 -1.73 21.39
CA ASP A 50 -13.51 -3.15 21.71
C ASP A 50 -14.15 -3.92 20.54
N ASN A 51 -13.29 -4.55 19.75
CA ASN A 51 -13.65 -5.37 18.60
C ASN A 51 -13.50 -6.88 18.88
N ARG A 52 -13.40 -7.31 20.15
CA ARG A 52 -13.18 -8.74 20.51
C ARG A 52 -14.21 -9.67 19.89
N SER A 53 -15.47 -9.24 19.81
CA SER A 53 -16.56 -10.01 19.20
C SER A 53 -16.31 -10.32 17.72
N ARG A 54 -15.59 -9.45 17.01
CA ARG A 54 -15.29 -9.60 15.58
C ARG A 54 -14.11 -10.54 15.30
N VAL A 55 -13.35 -10.89 16.33
CA VAL A 55 -12.18 -11.79 16.25
C VAL A 55 -12.28 -12.98 17.21
N ALA A 56 -13.50 -13.31 17.66
CA ALA A 56 -13.75 -14.32 18.70
C ALA A 56 -13.07 -15.67 18.41
N ASP A 57 -13.10 -16.14 17.16
CA ASP A 57 -12.45 -17.40 16.76
C ASP A 57 -10.92 -17.36 16.93
N SER A 58 -10.30 -16.21 16.65
CA SER A 58 -8.87 -16.02 16.85
C SER A 58 -8.52 -16.01 18.34
N LEU A 59 -9.37 -15.39 19.17
CA LEU A 59 -9.20 -15.39 20.63
C LEU A 59 -9.35 -16.81 21.21
N ALA A 60 -10.35 -17.57 20.72
CA ALA A 60 -10.54 -18.97 21.10
C ALA A 60 -9.34 -19.85 20.70
N ALA A 61 -8.65 -19.52 19.61
CA ALA A 61 -7.40 -20.17 19.21
C ALA A 61 -6.20 -19.79 20.09
N GLY A 62 -6.30 -18.74 20.91
CA GLY A 62 -5.26 -18.28 21.84
C GLY A 62 -4.57 -16.97 21.46
N VAL A 63 -5.07 -16.24 20.44
CA VAL A 63 -4.62 -14.88 20.14
C VAL A 63 -5.00 -13.95 21.30
N LYS A 64 -4.08 -13.05 21.69
CA LYS A 64 -4.31 -12.07 22.75
C LYS A 64 -4.97 -10.83 22.18
N TYR A 65 -5.77 -10.16 23.00
CA TYR A 65 -6.39 -8.89 22.65
C TYR A 65 -6.23 -7.89 23.79
N GLU A 66 -5.80 -6.69 23.44
CA GLU A 66 -5.65 -5.58 24.34
C GLU A 66 -6.43 -4.36 23.85
N HIS A 67 -7.10 -3.69 24.78
CA HIS A 67 -7.74 -2.41 24.51
C HIS A 67 -6.74 -1.28 24.78
N GLY A 68 -6.27 -0.61 23.75
CA GLY A 68 -5.20 0.38 23.86
C GLY A 68 -5.00 1.18 22.57
N ARG A 69 -4.25 2.28 22.67
CA ARG A 69 -3.97 3.18 21.55
C ARG A 69 -2.51 3.61 21.57
N VAL A 70 -1.83 3.47 20.43
CA VAL A 70 -0.54 4.12 20.20
C VAL A 70 -0.81 5.60 19.91
N THR A 71 -0.08 6.49 20.57
CA THR A 71 -0.09 7.94 20.35
C THR A 71 1.33 8.44 20.18
N LYS A 72 1.49 9.70 19.74
CA LYS A 72 2.79 10.38 19.67
C LYS A 72 3.54 10.32 20.99
N GLU A 73 2.82 10.48 22.10
CA GLU A 73 3.38 10.65 23.45
C GLU A 73 3.79 9.32 24.08
N ASN A 74 3.13 8.21 23.72
CA ASN A 74 3.34 6.92 24.37
C ASN A 74 4.07 5.88 23.50
N LEU A 75 4.42 6.22 22.25
CA LEU A 75 4.85 5.25 21.23
C LEU A 75 5.97 4.33 21.72
N ASP A 76 7.02 4.87 22.32
CA ASP A 76 8.17 4.08 22.76
C ASP A 76 7.82 3.11 23.90
N GLU A 77 7.22 3.62 24.99
CA GLU A 77 6.77 2.79 26.11
C GLU A 77 5.77 1.72 25.65
N PHE A 78 4.85 2.12 24.77
CA PHE A 78 3.82 1.24 24.25
C PHE A 78 4.41 0.11 23.41
N LEU A 79 5.25 0.41 22.43
CA LEU A 79 5.81 -0.63 21.55
C LEU A 79 6.82 -1.50 22.30
N SER A 80 7.69 -0.90 23.14
CA SER A 80 8.70 -1.62 23.94
C SER A 80 8.09 -2.63 24.92
N ALA A 81 6.89 -2.36 25.45
CA ALA A 81 6.19 -3.32 26.31
C ALA A 81 5.73 -4.58 25.56
N ARG A 82 5.60 -4.53 24.23
CA ARG A 82 4.88 -5.54 23.43
C ARG A 82 5.77 -6.29 22.45
N VAL A 83 6.81 -5.66 21.91
CA VAL A 83 7.75 -6.25 20.93
C VAL A 83 9.20 -5.87 21.25
N SER A 84 10.14 -6.65 20.73
CA SER A 84 11.59 -6.42 20.86
C SER A 84 12.32 -6.90 19.61
N GLN A 85 13.64 -6.76 19.59
CA GLN A 85 14.49 -7.22 18.49
C GLN A 85 14.07 -8.62 17.95
N GLY A 86 13.86 -8.68 16.64
CA GLY A 86 13.45 -9.89 15.91
C GLY A 86 11.94 -10.13 15.85
N ASP A 87 11.12 -9.39 16.60
CA ASP A 87 9.66 -9.47 16.54
C ASP A 87 9.10 -8.75 15.30
N LEU A 88 7.78 -8.78 15.13
CA LEU A 88 7.06 -8.17 14.02
C LEU A 88 5.96 -7.24 14.52
N ILE A 89 5.91 -6.03 13.97
CA ILE A 89 4.73 -5.17 13.99
C ILE A 89 4.01 -5.30 12.65
N LEU A 90 2.73 -5.63 12.71
CA LEU A 90 1.79 -5.59 11.61
C LEU A 90 0.82 -4.43 11.85
N ASP A 91 1.06 -3.33 11.15
CA ASP A 91 0.30 -2.08 11.31
C ASP A 91 -0.87 -2.03 10.32
N LEU A 92 -2.06 -2.26 10.85
CA LEU A 92 -3.35 -2.26 10.14
C LEU A 92 -4.30 -1.22 10.77
N ALA A 93 -3.73 -0.25 11.46
CA ALA A 93 -4.44 0.89 12.03
C ALA A 93 -4.46 2.06 11.04
N TRP A 94 -5.22 3.09 11.37
CA TRP A 94 -5.19 4.40 10.73
C TRP A 94 -4.62 5.42 11.73
N ASN A 95 -4.14 6.57 11.24
CA ASN A 95 -3.66 7.66 12.09
C ASN A 95 -2.47 7.28 13.00
N ILE A 96 -1.44 6.66 12.41
CA ILE A 96 -0.11 6.46 13.01
C ILE A 96 0.90 6.93 11.97
N ASP A 97 1.77 7.87 12.32
CA ASP A 97 2.77 8.38 11.37
C ASP A 97 3.80 7.30 10.99
N CYS A 98 3.86 7.00 9.70
CA CYS A 98 4.69 5.94 9.14
C CYS A 98 6.19 6.19 9.37
N PRO A 99 6.79 7.37 9.05
CA PRO A 99 8.19 7.65 9.39
C PRO A 99 8.54 7.44 10.87
N THR A 100 7.66 7.85 11.78
CA THR A 100 7.87 7.72 13.23
C THR A 100 7.98 6.25 13.64
N ILE A 101 6.98 5.43 13.30
CA ILE A 101 6.98 4.02 13.69
C ILE A 101 8.08 3.23 12.97
N LEU A 102 8.43 3.59 11.73
CA LEU A 102 9.53 2.97 11.00
C LEU A 102 10.90 3.24 11.64
N SER A 103 11.15 4.48 12.04
CA SER A 103 12.37 4.83 12.76
C SER A 103 12.47 4.03 14.06
N TRP A 104 11.37 3.98 14.84
CA TRP A 104 11.33 3.19 16.06
C TRP A 104 11.63 1.70 15.80
N CYS A 105 11.00 1.11 14.77
CA CYS A 105 11.21 -0.29 14.41
C CYS A 105 12.67 -0.56 14.04
N ARG A 106 13.29 0.33 13.25
CA ARG A 106 14.70 0.22 12.89
C ARG A 106 15.58 0.23 14.14
N ASP A 107 15.39 1.21 15.03
CA ASP A 107 16.24 1.42 16.21
C ASP A 107 16.14 0.27 17.21
N HIS A 108 14.97 -0.40 17.27
CA HIS A 108 14.72 -1.53 18.17
C HIS A 108 14.91 -2.91 17.52
N GLY A 109 15.33 -2.96 16.25
CA GLY A 109 15.54 -4.21 15.53
C GLY A 109 14.24 -5.00 15.28
N VAL A 110 13.10 -4.31 15.19
CA VAL A 110 11.76 -4.88 14.98
C VAL A 110 11.40 -4.84 13.50
N ARG A 111 10.85 -5.92 12.97
CA ARG A 111 10.34 -5.96 11.59
C ARG A 111 8.99 -5.27 11.51
N TYR A 112 8.69 -4.65 10.37
CA TYR A 112 7.46 -3.88 10.18
C TYR A 112 6.77 -4.23 8.86
N LEU A 113 5.44 -4.26 8.88
CA LEU A 113 4.61 -4.30 7.68
C LEU A 113 3.37 -3.45 7.87
N ASN A 114 3.00 -2.67 6.87
CA ASN A 114 1.72 -1.95 6.84
C ASN A 114 1.04 -2.06 5.47
N THR A 115 -0.16 -1.47 5.34
CA THR A 115 -0.91 -1.43 4.09
C THR A 115 -1.16 -0.02 3.56
N SER A 116 -0.73 1.02 4.26
CA SER A 116 -0.88 2.43 3.89
C SER A 116 0.20 3.29 4.54
N VAL A 117 0.63 4.37 3.88
CA VAL A 117 1.47 5.41 4.50
C VAL A 117 0.58 6.46 5.17
N GLU A 118 0.40 6.29 6.47
CA GLU A 118 -0.42 7.15 7.34
C GLU A 118 0.38 8.29 7.97
N LEU A 119 -0.35 9.33 8.41
CA LEU A 119 0.15 10.44 9.22
C LEU A 119 -0.58 10.47 10.56
N TRP A 120 0.04 11.11 11.54
CA TRP A 120 -0.72 11.58 12.68
C TRP A 120 -1.60 12.78 12.30
N ASP A 121 -2.84 12.77 12.76
CA ASP A 121 -3.83 13.84 12.62
C ASP A 121 -3.94 14.37 11.16
N PRO A 122 -4.25 13.50 10.17
CA PRO A 122 -4.13 13.82 8.74
C PRO A 122 -5.04 14.98 8.28
N TYR A 123 -6.03 15.35 9.07
CA TYR A 123 -6.95 16.45 8.79
C TYR A 123 -6.51 17.81 9.37
N TYR A 124 -5.43 17.84 10.15
CA TYR A 124 -4.95 19.07 10.77
C TYR A 124 -4.60 20.11 9.70
N ASP A 125 -5.24 21.27 9.78
CA ASP A 125 -5.05 22.41 8.86
C ASP A 125 -5.23 22.10 7.36
N MET A 126 -6.01 21.06 7.03
CA MET A 126 -6.20 20.61 5.64
C MET A 126 -6.74 21.71 4.71
N HIS A 127 -7.51 22.66 5.23
CA HIS A 127 -8.08 23.78 4.46
C HIS A 127 -7.02 24.79 4.00
N ASN A 128 -5.96 25.01 4.78
CA ASN A 128 -4.90 25.97 4.44
C ASN A 128 -3.68 25.31 3.79
N THR A 129 -3.61 23.98 3.82
CA THR A 129 -2.51 23.21 3.23
C THR A 129 -2.64 23.19 1.70
N PRO A 130 -1.62 23.62 0.93
CA PRO A 130 -1.65 23.59 -0.53
C PRO A 130 -1.90 22.18 -1.09
N PRO A 131 -2.54 22.02 -2.26
CA PRO A 131 -2.85 20.70 -2.82
C PRO A 131 -1.64 19.76 -2.94
N LEU A 132 -0.48 20.24 -3.44
CA LEU A 132 0.70 19.39 -3.58
C LEU A 132 1.25 18.87 -2.24
N GLU A 133 1.12 19.65 -1.16
CA GLU A 133 1.55 19.23 0.19
C GLU A 133 0.63 18.16 0.79
N ARG A 134 -0.52 17.91 0.17
CA ARG A 134 -1.49 16.89 0.55
C ARG A 134 -1.35 15.63 -0.30
N THR A 135 -0.30 15.41 -1.07
CA THR A 135 -0.14 14.21 -1.91
C THR A 135 0.56 13.08 -1.16
N LEU A 136 0.38 11.84 -1.62
CA LEU A 136 1.17 10.70 -1.17
C LEU A 136 2.62 10.81 -1.64
N TYR A 137 2.89 11.48 -2.76
CA TYR A 137 4.23 11.90 -3.17
C TYR A 137 5.02 12.50 -2.01
N VAL A 138 4.47 13.52 -1.33
CA VAL A 138 5.15 14.20 -0.21
C VAL A 138 5.40 13.25 0.96
N ARG A 139 4.47 12.34 1.26
CA ARG A 139 4.66 11.32 2.30
C ARG A 139 5.78 10.34 1.94
N HIS A 140 5.83 9.88 0.69
CA HIS A 140 6.92 9.02 0.21
C HIS A 140 8.28 9.73 0.21
N GLN A 141 8.32 11.01 -0.16
CA GLN A 141 9.53 11.81 -0.10
C GLN A 141 10.04 11.99 1.34
N SER A 142 9.15 12.15 2.31
CA SER A 142 9.50 12.16 3.73
C SER A 142 10.17 10.85 4.15
N ILE A 143 9.62 9.70 3.74
CA ILE A 143 10.19 8.37 4.00
C ILE A 143 11.57 8.23 3.33
N ARG A 144 11.73 8.67 2.08
CA ARG A 144 13.04 8.62 1.40
C ARG A 144 14.10 9.43 2.12
N ARG A 145 13.80 10.68 2.48
CA ARG A 145 14.71 11.55 3.25
C ARG A 145 15.08 10.94 4.60
N MET A 146 14.11 10.33 5.29
CA MET A 146 14.36 9.59 6.53
C MET A 146 15.34 8.44 6.30
N ILE A 147 15.13 7.61 5.28
CA ILE A 147 16.01 6.48 4.96
C ILE A 147 17.42 6.97 4.58
N GLU A 148 17.53 8.04 3.78
CA GLU A 148 18.81 8.65 3.38
C GLU A 148 19.60 9.21 4.57
N SER A 149 18.92 9.62 5.64
CA SER A 149 19.56 10.10 6.87
C SER A 149 20.16 8.98 7.72
N TRP A 150 19.79 7.72 7.47
CA TRP A 150 20.33 6.60 8.22
C TRP A 150 21.80 6.37 7.87
N PRO A 151 22.64 5.96 8.86
CA PRO A 151 24.05 5.68 8.61
C PRO A 151 24.28 4.51 7.64
N ASP A 152 23.31 3.60 7.56
CA ASP A 152 23.30 2.44 6.67
C ASP A 152 21.87 1.92 6.46
N ASN A 153 21.69 0.99 5.53
CA ASN A 153 20.42 0.30 5.31
C ASN A 153 20.45 -1.19 5.77
N ASN A 154 21.19 -1.51 6.83
CA ASN A 154 21.37 -2.87 7.38
C ASN A 154 20.39 -3.20 8.54
N GLY A 155 19.28 -2.46 8.65
CA GLY A 155 18.27 -2.65 9.69
C GLY A 155 17.33 -3.84 9.47
N PRO A 156 16.36 -4.05 10.39
CA PRO A 156 15.30 -5.04 10.19
C PRO A 156 14.47 -4.71 8.95
N SER A 157 13.96 -5.73 8.27
CA SER A 157 13.10 -5.52 7.11
C SER A 157 11.79 -4.82 7.49
N ALA A 158 11.47 -3.75 6.75
CA ALA A 158 10.18 -3.10 6.74
C ALA A 158 9.55 -3.20 5.34
N VAL A 159 8.28 -3.59 5.25
CA VAL A 159 7.55 -3.70 3.98
C VAL A 159 6.37 -2.73 4.03
N LEU A 160 6.44 -1.67 3.24
CA LEU A 160 5.41 -0.63 3.23
C LEU A 160 4.35 -0.92 2.18
N GLU A 161 3.13 -0.51 2.48
CA GLU A 161 1.97 -0.52 1.59
C GLU A 161 1.77 -1.86 0.88
N HIS A 162 1.77 -2.94 1.67
CA HIS A 162 1.68 -4.31 1.17
C HIS A 162 0.30 -4.92 1.40
N GLY A 163 -0.73 -4.22 0.92
CA GLY A 163 -2.12 -4.69 0.89
C GLY A 163 -2.50 -5.26 -0.48
N ALA A 164 -3.73 -4.98 -0.91
CA ALA A 164 -4.18 -5.25 -2.27
C ALA A 164 -3.64 -4.17 -3.25
N ASN A 165 -4.01 -2.92 -2.98
CA ASN A 165 -3.65 -1.71 -3.72
C ASN A 165 -3.50 -0.57 -2.71
N PRO A 166 -2.28 -0.20 -2.30
CA PRO A 166 -1.00 -0.65 -2.85
C PRO A 166 -0.61 -2.06 -2.38
N GLY A 167 0.30 -2.73 -3.10
CA GLY A 167 0.82 -4.06 -2.76
C GLY A 167 0.65 -5.10 -3.87
N LEU A 168 -0.38 -5.95 -3.77
CA LEU A 168 -0.68 -7.03 -4.73
C LEU A 168 -0.66 -6.56 -6.19
N VAL A 169 -1.18 -5.36 -6.47
CA VAL A 169 -1.23 -4.78 -7.82
C VAL A 169 0.16 -4.57 -8.44
N SER A 170 1.20 -4.35 -7.65
CA SER A 170 2.59 -4.29 -8.14
C SER A 170 3.08 -5.65 -8.62
N HIS A 171 2.62 -6.74 -8.00
CA HIS A 171 2.88 -8.10 -8.49
C HIS A 171 2.11 -8.40 -9.78
N PHE A 172 0.87 -7.93 -9.88
CA PHE A 172 0.08 -8.04 -11.11
C PHE A 172 0.70 -7.27 -12.27
N ALA A 173 1.21 -6.05 -12.06
CA ALA A 173 1.91 -5.29 -13.09
C ALA A 173 3.13 -6.06 -13.63
N LYS A 174 3.97 -6.60 -12.73
CA LYS A 174 5.13 -7.43 -13.13
C LYS A 174 4.71 -8.68 -13.91
N ARG A 175 3.64 -9.36 -13.46
CA ARG A 175 3.11 -10.53 -14.14
C ARG A 175 2.56 -10.18 -15.53
N ALA A 176 1.75 -9.13 -15.63
CA ALA A 176 1.17 -8.66 -16.88
C ALA A 176 2.23 -8.25 -17.90
N LEU A 177 3.25 -7.49 -17.49
CA LEU A 177 4.38 -7.13 -18.36
C LEU A 177 5.12 -8.36 -18.88
N THR A 178 5.33 -9.37 -18.02
CA THR A 178 5.95 -10.64 -18.41
C THR A 178 5.10 -11.39 -19.45
N GLU A 179 3.78 -11.47 -19.23
CA GLU A 179 2.85 -12.17 -20.12
C GLU A 179 2.68 -11.46 -21.47
N ILE A 180 2.59 -10.12 -21.47
CA ILE A 180 2.52 -9.30 -22.69
C ILE A 180 3.81 -9.48 -23.50
N ALA A 181 4.98 -9.34 -22.86
CA ALA A 181 6.27 -9.53 -23.50
C ALA A 181 6.42 -10.93 -24.11
N THR A 182 6.07 -11.97 -23.34
CA THR A 182 6.09 -13.37 -23.81
C THR A 182 5.15 -13.58 -25.00
N SER A 183 3.96 -12.99 -24.96
CA SER A 183 2.98 -13.09 -26.05
C SER A 183 3.47 -12.37 -27.32
N LEU A 184 4.11 -11.20 -27.19
CA LEU A 184 4.71 -10.49 -28.33
C LEU A 184 5.80 -11.30 -29.01
N LEU A 185 6.63 -12.02 -28.25
CA LEU A 185 7.66 -12.93 -28.78
C LEU A 185 7.02 -14.13 -29.47
N LYS A 186 6.08 -14.80 -28.80
CA LYS A 186 5.37 -15.98 -29.32
C LYS A 186 4.63 -15.68 -30.63
N ASP A 187 3.93 -14.55 -30.69
CA ASP A 187 3.17 -14.10 -31.86
C ASP A 187 4.06 -13.49 -32.95
N LYS A 188 5.38 -13.40 -32.75
CA LYS A 188 6.35 -12.72 -33.65
C LYS A 188 6.00 -11.24 -33.90
N LYS A 189 5.35 -10.58 -32.95
CA LYS A 189 4.97 -9.15 -32.99
C LYS A 189 6.03 -8.22 -32.39
N ALA A 190 7.08 -8.78 -31.80
CA ALA A 190 8.17 -7.99 -31.21
C ALA A 190 9.04 -7.26 -32.27
N GLY A 191 9.16 -7.80 -33.48
CA GLY A 191 10.03 -7.25 -34.53
C GLY A 191 11.49 -7.16 -34.07
N ASP A 192 12.16 -6.06 -34.40
CA ASP A 192 13.57 -5.81 -34.04
C ASP A 192 13.82 -5.74 -32.52
N ARG A 193 12.76 -5.58 -31.72
CA ARG A 193 12.84 -5.54 -30.25
C ARG A 193 12.99 -6.93 -29.61
N ALA A 194 12.80 -8.01 -30.36
CA ALA A 194 12.69 -9.38 -29.80
C ALA A 194 13.86 -9.75 -28.87
N LYS A 195 15.11 -9.57 -29.34
CA LYS A 195 16.31 -9.88 -28.55
C LYS A 195 16.40 -9.05 -27.25
N PHE A 196 15.97 -7.79 -27.30
CA PHE A 196 15.99 -6.91 -26.13
C PHE A 196 14.91 -7.32 -25.11
N ILE A 197 13.73 -7.75 -25.59
CA ILE A 197 12.66 -8.27 -24.73
C ILE A 197 13.10 -9.57 -24.06
N GLU A 198 13.73 -10.49 -24.79
CA GLU A 198 14.28 -11.74 -24.23
C GLU A 198 15.29 -11.46 -23.11
N GLY A 199 16.23 -10.53 -23.33
CA GLY A 199 17.18 -10.11 -22.30
C GLY A 199 16.49 -9.48 -21.08
N ALA A 200 15.54 -8.57 -21.30
CA ALA A 200 14.83 -7.91 -20.20
C ALA A 200 13.95 -8.88 -19.39
N LEU A 201 13.38 -9.92 -20.03
CA LEU A 201 12.67 -11.00 -19.35
C LEU A 201 13.61 -11.84 -18.46
N ALA A 202 14.77 -12.22 -19.00
CA ALA A 202 15.75 -13.00 -18.26
C ALA A 202 16.27 -12.25 -17.02
N ASP A 203 16.55 -10.96 -17.18
CA ASP A 203 17.05 -10.09 -16.11
C ASP A 203 15.95 -9.56 -15.18
N LYS A 204 14.67 -9.79 -15.50
CA LYS A 204 13.50 -9.21 -14.82
C LYS A 204 13.54 -7.66 -14.77
N ARG A 205 14.03 -7.02 -15.83
CA ARG A 205 14.09 -5.55 -15.97
C ARG A 205 12.73 -4.98 -16.39
N TYR A 206 11.82 -4.89 -15.43
CA TYR A 206 10.41 -4.54 -15.68
C TYR A 206 10.20 -3.13 -16.26
N ASN A 207 11.01 -2.14 -15.90
CA ASN A 207 11.00 -0.82 -16.55
C ASN A 207 11.32 -0.92 -18.04
N THR A 208 12.38 -1.66 -18.40
CA THR A 208 12.73 -1.91 -19.80
C THR A 208 11.64 -2.72 -20.50
N LEU A 209 11.03 -3.70 -19.83
CA LEU A 209 9.90 -4.43 -20.40
C LEU A 209 8.73 -3.50 -20.71
N ALA A 210 8.32 -2.62 -19.79
CA ALA A 210 7.24 -1.66 -20.02
C ALA A 210 7.51 -0.77 -21.24
N MET A 211 8.74 -0.27 -21.37
CA MET A 211 9.17 0.50 -22.54
C MET A 211 9.13 -0.34 -23.83
N LEU A 212 9.73 -1.53 -23.81
CA LEU A 212 9.85 -2.40 -24.99
C LEU A 212 8.52 -3.00 -25.42
N THR A 213 7.56 -3.22 -24.53
CA THR A 213 6.20 -3.65 -24.87
C THR A 213 5.37 -2.49 -25.42
N GLY A 214 5.81 -1.24 -25.23
CA GLY A 214 5.06 -0.04 -25.61
C GLY A 214 3.92 0.26 -24.64
N THR A 215 4.04 -0.16 -23.38
CA THR A 215 3.05 0.14 -22.34
C THR A 215 3.07 1.64 -22.06
N LYS A 216 1.93 2.29 -22.26
CA LYS A 216 1.79 3.74 -22.07
C LYS A 216 1.12 4.10 -20.76
N VAL A 217 0.08 3.35 -20.40
CA VAL A 217 -0.76 3.59 -19.25
C VAL A 217 -1.02 2.28 -18.52
N ILE A 218 -1.03 2.33 -17.19
CA ILE A 218 -1.46 1.25 -16.32
C ILE A 218 -2.51 1.84 -15.40
N HIS A 219 -3.73 1.29 -15.44
CA HIS A 219 -4.76 1.60 -14.46
C HIS A 219 -4.84 0.48 -13.45
N ILE A 220 -4.95 0.84 -12.17
CA ILE A 220 -5.44 -0.07 -11.14
C ILE A 220 -6.96 -0.09 -11.25
N SER A 221 -7.46 -0.93 -12.16
CA SER A 221 -8.87 -0.98 -12.51
C SER A 221 -9.64 -1.92 -11.59
N GLU A 222 -10.39 -1.34 -10.66
CA GLU A 222 -11.20 -2.08 -9.70
C GLU A 222 -12.70 -1.79 -9.87
N ARG A 223 -13.53 -2.81 -9.65
CA ARG A 223 -14.98 -2.70 -9.58
C ARG A 223 -15.50 -3.63 -8.48
N ASP A 224 -15.87 -3.05 -7.34
CA ASP A 224 -16.56 -3.77 -6.28
C ASP A 224 -18.07 -3.85 -6.60
N THR A 225 -18.63 -5.06 -6.59
CA THR A 225 -20.06 -5.32 -6.85
C THR A 225 -20.76 -5.96 -5.66
N GLN A 226 -20.13 -5.94 -4.49
CA GLN A 226 -20.74 -6.47 -3.27
C GLN A 226 -22.00 -5.66 -2.94
N ILE A 227 -23.05 -6.37 -2.58
CA ILE A 227 -24.34 -5.80 -2.19
C ILE A 227 -24.73 -6.33 -0.82
N THR A 228 -25.47 -5.52 -0.07
CA THR A 228 -26.03 -5.85 1.24
C THR A 228 -27.53 -6.08 1.11
N SER A 229 -28.11 -6.93 1.97
CA SER A 229 -29.55 -7.13 2.08
C SER A 229 -30.26 -5.96 2.79
N GLN A 230 -29.50 -5.07 3.42
CA GLN A 230 -29.97 -3.83 4.02
C GLN A 230 -29.67 -2.64 3.11
N PRO A 231 -30.67 -1.82 2.76
CA PRO A 231 -30.44 -0.60 2.00
C PRO A 231 -29.67 0.42 2.84
N LYS A 232 -28.83 1.22 2.17
CA LYS A 232 -28.13 2.36 2.76
C LYS A 232 -29.12 3.34 3.41
N ARG A 233 -28.81 3.79 4.62
CA ARG A 233 -29.60 4.80 5.36
C ARG A 233 -29.22 6.23 4.93
N VAL A 234 -30.12 7.17 5.24
CA VAL A 234 -29.82 8.61 5.15
C VAL A 234 -28.69 8.94 6.12
N ASP A 235 -27.78 9.81 5.71
CA ASP A 235 -26.60 10.24 6.50
C ASP A 235 -25.63 9.13 6.94
N GLU A 236 -25.69 7.97 6.28
CA GLU A 236 -24.76 6.86 6.48
C GLU A 236 -23.73 6.80 5.34
N PHE A 237 -22.46 6.55 5.64
CA PHE A 237 -21.47 6.13 4.64
C PHE A 237 -21.32 4.62 4.70
N VAL A 238 -21.42 3.93 3.55
CA VAL A 238 -21.27 2.47 3.48
C VAL A 238 -20.10 2.16 2.55
N ASN A 239 -19.18 1.33 3.03
CA ASN A 239 -18.03 0.86 2.26
C ASN A 239 -17.73 -0.61 2.62
N THR A 240 -16.98 -1.30 1.77
CA THR A 240 -16.56 -2.70 1.97
C THR A 240 -15.25 -2.82 2.75
N TRP A 241 -14.58 -1.69 2.95
CA TRP A 241 -13.39 -1.52 3.80
C TRP A 241 -13.48 -0.21 4.61
N SER A 242 -12.35 0.28 5.12
CA SER A 242 -12.29 1.43 6.04
C SER A 242 -13.03 2.65 5.49
N ILE A 243 -14.01 3.15 6.25
CA ILE A 243 -14.71 4.41 5.92
C ILE A 243 -13.76 5.59 6.12
N GLU A 244 -13.05 5.62 7.26
CA GLU A 244 -12.10 6.69 7.58
C GLU A 244 -10.94 6.75 6.57
N GLY A 245 -10.36 5.59 6.22
CA GLY A 245 -9.28 5.53 5.22
C GLY A 245 -9.75 6.00 3.85
N PHE A 246 -10.90 5.50 3.38
CA PHE A 246 -11.44 5.92 2.10
C PHE A 246 -11.85 7.40 2.06
N TYR A 247 -12.36 7.94 3.16
CA TYR A 247 -12.67 9.36 3.26
C TYR A 247 -11.41 10.20 3.16
N GLU A 248 -10.36 9.87 3.93
CA GLU A 248 -9.07 10.56 3.94
C GLU A 248 -8.43 10.61 2.54
N GLU A 249 -8.39 9.46 1.86
CA GLU A 249 -7.87 9.34 0.50
C GLU A 249 -8.76 10.05 -0.53
N GLY A 250 -10.09 9.94 -0.38
CA GLY A 250 -11.06 10.43 -1.34
C GLY A 250 -11.21 11.95 -1.39
N VAL A 251 -11.04 12.63 -0.25
CA VAL A 251 -11.08 14.11 -0.18
C VAL A 251 -9.73 14.77 -0.49
N ALA A 252 -8.66 13.97 -0.57
CA ALA A 252 -7.35 14.43 -1.00
C ALA A 252 -7.32 14.71 -2.51
N PRO A 253 -6.32 15.49 -2.98
CA PRO A 253 -6.13 15.73 -4.42
C PRO A 253 -6.03 14.43 -5.21
N ALA A 254 -6.64 14.41 -6.40
CA ALA A 254 -6.42 13.31 -7.35
C ALA A 254 -4.95 13.24 -7.73
N GLU A 255 -4.36 12.05 -7.67
CA GLU A 255 -2.91 11.85 -7.86
C GLU A 255 -2.66 10.69 -8.82
N MET A 256 -1.71 10.86 -9.74
CA MET A 256 -1.42 9.86 -10.76
C MET A 256 0.03 9.92 -11.21
N GLY A 257 0.62 8.75 -11.47
CA GLY A 257 1.88 8.64 -12.20
C GLY A 257 1.73 9.25 -13.59
N TRP A 258 2.69 10.10 -14.00
CA TRP A 258 2.59 10.84 -15.23
C TRP A 258 3.53 10.30 -16.31
N GLY A 259 2.94 9.67 -17.33
CA GLY A 259 3.70 8.99 -18.37
C GLY A 259 4.34 9.95 -19.38
N THR A 260 5.54 9.65 -19.84
CA THR A 260 6.27 10.43 -20.87
C THR A 260 5.55 10.53 -22.23
N HIS A 261 4.53 9.72 -22.44
CA HIS A 261 3.70 9.74 -23.65
C HIS A 261 2.61 10.83 -23.61
N GLU A 262 2.31 11.37 -22.43
CA GLU A 262 1.31 12.42 -22.24
C GLU A 262 1.82 13.73 -22.81
N ARG A 263 0.96 14.44 -23.56
CA ARG A 263 1.36 15.64 -24.32
C ARG A 263 0.88 16.94 -23.69
N TYR A 264 -0.11 16.86 -22.80
CA TYR A 264 -0.76 18.02 -22.22
C TYR A 264 -1.14 17.70 -20.78
N LEU A 265 -0.88 18.65 -19.88
CA LEU A 265 -1.38 18.57 -18.53
C LEU A 265 -2.89 18.86 -18.51
N PRO A 266 -3.68 18.14 -17.68
CA PRO A 266 -5.07 18.48 -17.44
C PRO A 266 -5.23 19.89 -16.85
N HIS A 267 -6.44 20.44 -16.95
CA HIS A 267 -6.78 21.64 -16.19
C HIS A 267 -6.62 21.38 -14.68
N ASN A 268 -6.16 22.39 -13.93
CA ASN A 268 -5.86 22.31 -12.50
C ASN A 268 -4.77 21.29 -12.12
N ALA A 269 -3.94 20.86 -13.08
CA ALA A 269 -2.79 20.03 -12.77
C ALA A 269 -1.67 20.83 -12.11
N HIS A 270 -1.06 20.22 -11.12
CA HIS A 270 0.13 20.64 -10.41
C HIS A 270 1.19 19.56 -10.56
N VAL A 271 2.46 19.98 -10.61
CA VAL A 271 3.61 19.11 -10.79
C VAL A 271 4.56 19.28 -9.61
N HIS A 272 5.22 18.20 -9.22
CA HIS A 272 6.41 18.25 -8.37
C HIS A 272 7.63 18.50 -9.28
N ASP A 273 8.42 19.54 -9.02
CA ASP A 273 9.52 19.96 -9.91
C ASP A 273 10.88 20.16 -9.21
N ASP A 274 10.95 20.02 -7.88
CA ASP A 274 12.11 20.41 -7.09
C ASP A 274 12.68 19.32 -6.16
N ASP A 275 11.97 18.20 -5.94
CA ASP A 275 12.46 17.09 -5.11
C ASP A 275 12.07 15.71 -5.66
N GLY A 276 12.90 14.68 -5.43
CA GLY A 276 12.55 13.29 -5.76
C GLY A 276 12.49 12.95 -7.25
N PRO A 277 11.76 11.89 -7.63
CA PRO A 277 11.67 11.42 -9.02
C PRO A 277 10.74 12.25 -9.92
N CYS A 278 9.96 13.19 -9.38
CA CYS A 278 9.04 14.07 -10.13
C CYS A 278 8.14 13.30 -11.13
N ASN A 279 7.72 12.09 -10.73
CA ASN A 279 7.08 11.08 -11.58
C ASN A 279 5.54 11.13 -11.54
N GLN A 280 4.95 12.08 -10.82
CA GLN A 280 3.51 12.22 -10.64
C GLN A 280 3.05 13.66 -10.88
N ILE A 281 1.76 13.78 -11.17
CA ILE A 281 1.03 15.04 -11.07
C ILE A 281 -0.10 14.89 -10.05
N ALA A 282 -0.58 16.02 -9.56
CA ALA A 282 -1.81 16.11 -8.78
C ALA A 282 -2.80 17.06 -9.45
N LEU A 283 -4.10 16.80 -9.32
CA LEU A 283 -5.14 17.76 -9.69
C LEU A 283 -5.67 18.42 -8.43
N ALA A 284 -5.82 19.75 -8.42
CA ALA A 284 -6.37 20.49 -7.28
C ALA A 284 -7.90 20.31 -7.16
N GLN A 285 -8.34 19.06 -7.03
CA GLN A 285 -9.71 18.60 -6.89
C GLN A 285 -9.72 17.24 -6.17
N PRO A 286 -10.75 16.93 -5.37
CA PRO A 286 -10.85 15.65 -4.69
C PRO A 286 -10.78 14.45 -5.64
N GLY A 287 -10.04 13.41 -5.26
CA GLY A 287 -9.94 12.17 -6.03
C GLY A 287 -11.30 11.50 -6.25
N MET A 288 -12.16 11.53 -5.23
CA MET A 288 -13.52 10.96 -5.29
C MET A 288 -14.46 11.73 -6.24
N GLU A 289 -14.12 12.97 -6.60
CA GLU A 289 -14.84 13.78 -7.58
C GLU A 289 -14.19 13.76 -8.98
N THR A 290 -13.07 13.07 -9.13
CA THR A 290 -12.30 13.00 -10.37
C THR A 290 -12.57 11.68 -11.09
N TRP A 291 -13.23 11.74 -12.24
CA TRP A 291 -13.65 10.54 -12.98
C TRP A 291 -12.81 10.28 -14.22
N VAL A 292 -12.42 9.03 -14.43
CA VAL A 292 -11.71 8.54 -15.62
C VAL A 292 -12.46 7.38 -16.26
N ARG A 293 -12.32 7.25 -17.58
CA ARG A 293 -12.76 6.07 -18.30
C ARG A 293 -11.75 4.95 -18.09
N SER A 294 -12.21 3.80 -17.65
CA SER A 294 -11.39 2.61 -17.50
C SER A 294 -12.14 1.36 -17.96
N TRP A 295 -11.51 0.21 -17.79
CA TRP A 295 -12.07 -1.07 -18.20
C TRP A 295 -11.69 -2.16 -17.20
N VAL A 296 -12.64 -3.05 -16.91
CA VAL A 296 -12.46 -4.30 -16.16
C VAL A 296 -13.03 -5.46 -17.00
N PRO A 297 -12.73 -6.73 -16.71
CA PRO A 297 -13.26 -7.88 -17.48
C PRO A 297 -14.78 -7.87 -17.74
N ALA A 298 -15.55 -7.23 -16.87
CA ALA A 298 -17.00 -7.09 -16.99
C ALA A 298 -17.47 -5.95 -17.93
N GLY A 299 -16.58 -5.11 -18.45
CA GLY A 299 -16.89 -4.02 -19.38
C GLY A 299 -16.22 -2.69 -19.03
N GLU A 300 -16.60 -1.66 -19.79
CA GLU A 300 -16.21 -0.27 -19.52
C GLU A 300 -16.77 0.21 -18.19
N ILE A 301 -15.98 1.01 -17.48
CA ILE A 301 -16.36 1.63 -16.21
C ILE A 301 -15.95 3.10 -16.18
N LEU A 302 -16.62 3.86 -15.32
CA LEU A 302 -16.11 5.13 -14.81
C LEU A 302 -15.49 4.85 -13.45
N GLY A 303 -14.19 5.10 -13.32
CA GLY A 303 -13.44 4.98 -12.08
C GLY A 303 -13.14 6.35 -11.49
N MET A 304 -13.01 6.41 -10.17
CA MET A 304 -12.52 7.61 -9.47
C MET A 304 -10.99 7.59 -9.42
N VAL A 305 -10.35 8.75 -9.47
CA VAL A 305 -8.89 8.89 -9.33
C VAL A 305 -8.56 9.16 -7.87
N ILE A 306 -8.76 8.15 -7.02
CA ILE A 306 -8.33 8.18 -5.63
C ILE A 306 -6.80 8.06 -5.60
N ARG A 307 -6.12 8.90 -4.81
CA ARG A 307 -4.67 8.80 -4.67
C ARG A 307 -4.31 7.47 -3.99
N HIS A 308 -3.20 6.87 -4.43
CA HIS A 308 -2.72 5.59 -3.90
C HIS A 308 -1.19 5.52 -4.03
N GLY A 309 -0.52 4.87 -3.07
CA GLY A 309 0.95 4.79 -3.03
C GLY A 309 1.58 4.06 -4.22
N GLU A 310 0.88 3.10 -4.84
CA GLU A 310 1.39 2.47 -6.06
C GLU A 310 1.44 3.44 -7.26
N ALA A 311 0.63 4.50 -7.28
CA ALA A 311 0.73 5.49 -8.34
C ALA A 311 2.10 6.19 -8.31
N TYR A 312 2.68 6.39 -7.12
CA TYR A 312 4.04 6.88 -6.93
C TYR A 312 5.06 5.78 -7.17
N THR A 313 4.99 4.69 -6.41
CA THR A 313 6.05 3.68 -6.39
C THR A 313 6.16 2.90 -7.69
N MET A 314 5.03 2.60 -8.35
CA MET A 314 5.02 1.84 -9.61
C MET A 314 5.50 2.68 -10.78
N SER A 315 5.10 3.96 -10.86
CA SER A 315 5.53 4.82 -11.95
C SER A 315 7.04 5.10 -11.87
N ASP A 316 7.59 5.35 -10.68
CA ASP A 316 9.05 5.45 -10.49
C ASP A 316 9.77 4.13 -10.83
N HIS A 317 9.26 2.99 -10.33
CA HIS A 317 9.87 1.68 -10.58
C HIS A 317 9.91 1.31 -12.07
N LEU A 318 8.96 1.80 -12.86
CA LEU A 318 8.87 1.54 -14.29
C LEU A 318 9.55 2.63 -15.15
N THR A 319 10.12 3.67 -14.53
CA THR A 319 10.91 4.68 -15.24
C THR A 319 12.20 4.08 -15.79
N VAL A 320 12.53 4.47 -17.03
CA VAL A 320 13.85 4.25 -17.63
C VAL A 320 14.57 5.59 -17.57
N TRP A 321 15.51 5.70 -16.62
CA TRP A 321 16.36 6.86 -16.40
C TRP A 321 17.53 6.93 -17.37
#